data_AF-A0A4Q3AV77-F1
#
_entry.id   AF-A0A4Q3AV77-F1
#
_cell.length_a   1.000
_cell.length_b   1.000
_cell.length_c   1.000
_cell.angle_alpha   90.00
_cell.angle_beta   90.00
_cell.angle_gamma   90.00
#
_symmetry.space_group_name_H-M   'P 1'
#
loop_
_entity.id
_entity.type
_entity.pdbx_description
1 polymer ?
#
loop_
_entity_poly.entity_id
_entity_poly.type
_entity_poly.pdbx_seq_one_letter_code
_entity_poly.pdbx_strand_id
1 'polypeptide(L)'
;MAGWSLFGINPPLSPRTFEFVENRWPLISLFRSMLWINFWWGAVNLLPIAPLDGGQITQLFVTPQKRVHQIAVVTAAAMVGVGLWQGSLYMALLFGYLAWKNYQGMKEYHWQ
;
A
#
# COMPACT_ATOMS: atom_id res chain seq x y z
N MET A 1 -3.40 29.55 16.03
CA MET A 1 -1.94 29.33 15.90
C MET A 1 -1.70 27.83 16.04
N ALA A 2 -1.60 27.12 14.91
CA ALA A 2 -1.49 25.67 14.89
C ALA A 2 -0.07 25.25 15.30
N GLY A 3 0.05 24.38 16.30
CA GLY A 3 1.31 23.98 16.90
C GLY A 3 2.21 23.21 15.92
N TRP A 4 3.48 23.58 15.89
CA TRP A 4 4.56 22.98 15.10
C TRP A 4 5.01 21.62 15.63
N SER A 5 4.10 20.70 15.95
CA SER A 5 4.46 19.37 16.44
C SER A 5 4.81 18.45 15.27
N LEU A 6 6.11 18.26 15.02
CA LEU A 6 6.61 17.17 14.19
C LEU A 6 6.56 15.89 15.04
N PHE A 7 5.57 15.02 14.76
CA PHE A 7 5.44 13.69 15.37
C PHE A 7 5.33 13.68 16.91
N GLY A 8 4.75 14.71 17.52
CA GLY A 8 4.60 14.80 18.99
C GLY A 8 5.91 15.06 19.75
N ILE A 9 6.99 15.34 19.03
CA ILE A 9 8.27 15.75 19.59
C ILE A 9 8.28 17.28 19.64
N ASN A 10 8.48 17.85 20.84
CA ASN A 10 8.75 19.28 21.02
C ASN A 10 10.28 19.45 21.03
N PRO A 11 10.93 19.72 19.88
CA PRO A 11 12.37 19.96 19.87
C PRO A 11 12.68 21.19 20.74
N PRO A 12 13.84 21.24 21.43
CA PRO A 12 14.26 22.44 22.14
C PRO A 12 14.35 23.60 21.15
N LEU A 13 13.45 24.55 21.31
CA LEU A 13 13.20 25.64 20.39
C LEU A 13 14.27 26.74 20.57
N SER A 14 15.50 26.44 20.14
CA SER A 14 16.54 27.45 19.97
C SER A 14 16.24 28.32 18.73
N PRO A 15 16.65 29.60 18.69
CA PRO A 15 16.44 30.45 17.52
C PRO A 15 16.96 29.84 16.21
N ARG A 16 18.12 29.16 16.27
CA ARG A 16 18.72 28.48 15.11
C ARG A 16 17.88 27.31 14.59
N THR A 17 17.23 26.56 15.49
CA THR A 17 16.34 25.45 15.09
C THR A 17 15.06 25.96 14.44
N PHE A 18 14.52 27.10 14.89
CA PHE A 18 13.38 27.73 14.20
C PHE A 18 13.76 28.21 12.81
N GLU A 19 14.85 28.97 12.66
CA GLU A 19 15.32 29.41 11.34
C GLU A 19 15.62 28.24 10.41
N PHE A 20 16.22 27.16 10.92
CA PHE A 20 16.46 25.95 10.16
C PHE A 20 15.15 25.32 9.67
N VAL A 21 14.16 25.15 10.54
CA VAL A 21 12.88 24.53 10.20
C VAL A 21 12.06 25.41 9.27
N GLU A 22 11.96 26.71 9.54
CA GLU A 22 11.21 27.66 8.71
C GLU A 22 11.78 27.72 7.29
N ASN A 23 13.10 27.83 7.14
CA ASN A 23 13.77 27.87 5.84
C ASN A 23 13.73 26.53 5.08
N ARG A 24 13.44 25.42 5.74
CA ARG A 24 13.41 24.07 5.15
C ARG A 24 12.05 23.40 5.22
N TRP A 25 11.02 24.11 5.67
CA TRP A 25 9.69 23.57 5.88
C TRP A 25 9.10 22.88 4.64
N PRO A 26 9.24 23.43 3.41
CA PRO A 26 8.79 22.74 2.21
C PRO A 26 9.49 21.39 1.97
N LEU A 27 10.80 21.33 2.22
CA LEU A 27 11.60 20.11 2.06
C LEU A 27 11.20 19.07 3.11
N ILE A 28 11.07 19.46 4.38
CA ILE A 28 10.66 18.56 5.47
C ILE A 28 9.27 17.98 5.17
N SER A 29 8.34 18.82 4.69
CA SER A 29 7.00 18.40 4.28
C SER A 29 7.05 17.40 3.11
N LEU A 30 7.89 17.66 2.11
CA LEU A 30 8.09 16.75 0.98
C LEU A 30 8.64 15.40 1.45
N PHE A 31 9.72 15.37 2.23
CA PHE A 31 10.30 14.13 2.75
C PHE A 31 9.28 13.33 3.58
N ARG A 32 8.51 14.00 4.44
CA ARG A 32 7.45 13.35 5.21
C ARG A 32 6.39 12.74 4.30
N SER A 33 6.00 13.46 3.25
CA SER A 33 5.00 12.99 2.28
C SER A 33 5.52 11.80 1.48
N MET A 34 6.78 11.85 1.02
CA MET A 34 7.43 10.75 0.31
C MET A 34 7.55 9.50 1.19
N LEU A 35 7.96 9.65 2.45
CA LEU A 35 8.02 8.53 3.39
C LEU A 35 6.64 7.91 3.62
N TRP A 36 5.62 8.75 3.85
CA TRP A 36 4.25 8.28 4.03
C TRP A 36 3.74 7.49 2.82
N ILE A 37 3.87 8.07 1.62
CA ILE A 37 3.42 7.46 0.37
C ILE A 37 4.15 6.13 0.12
N ASN A 38 5.49 6.10 0.21
CA ASN A 38 6.26 4.88 -0.06
C ASN A 38 6.00 3.79 0.98
N PHE A 39 5.81 4.15 2.26
CA PHE A 39 5.50 3.17 3.30
C PHE A 39 4.17 2.47 3.03
N TRP A 40 3.11 3.23 2.76
CA TRP A 40 1.78 2.65 2.50
C TRP A 40 1.70 1.92 1.16
N TRP A 41 2.34 2.44 0.10
CA TRP A 41 2.41 1.72 -1.17
C TRP A 41 3.25 0.44 -1.06
N GLY A 42 4.32 0.45 -0.27
CA GLY A 42 5.08 -0.75 0.06
C GLY A 42 4.22 -1.79 0.77
N ALA A 43 3.41 -1.38 1.75
CA ALA A 43 2.47 -2.28 2.43
C ALA A 43 1.43 -2.87 1.46
N VAL A 44 0.90 -2.07 0.54
CA VAL A 44 -0.02 -2.54 -0.51
C VAL A 44 0.67 -3.55 -1.44
N ASN A 45 1.92 -3.33 -1.82
CA ASN A 45 2.69 -4.27 -2.66
C ASN A 45 2.99 -5.60 -1.95
N LEU A 46 3.00 -5.61 -0.62
CA LEU A 46 3.16 -6.84 0.17
C LEU A 46 1.85 -7.62 0.37
N LEU A 47 0.72 -7.14 -0.15
CA LEU A 47 -0.51 -7.93 -0.16
C LEU A 47 -0.30 -9.22 -0.98
N PRO A 48 -0.85 -10.36 -0.54
CA PRO A 48 -0.70 -11.66 -1.21
C PRO A 48 -1.55 -11.76 -2.49
N ILE A 49 -1.34 -10.84 -3.44
CA ILE A 49 -2.06 -10.70 -4.70
C ILE A 49 -1.05 -10.71 -5.84
N ALA A 50 -1.03 -11.72 -6.71
CA ALA A 50 -0.15 -11.67 -7.89
C ALA A 50 -0.65 -10.60 -8.89
N PRO A 51 0.23 -9.81 -9.54
CA PRO A 51 1.70 -9.91 -9.57
C PRO A 51 2.44 -9.06 -8.53
N LEU A 52 1.76 -8.54 -7.50
CA LEU A 52 2.41 -7.77 -6.43
C LEU A 52 3.47 -8.64 -5.71
N ASP A 53 4.43 -7.98 -5.06
CA ASP A 53 5.56 -8.64 -4.39
C ASP A 53 5.09 -9.65 -3.34
N GLY A 54 4.04 -9.32 -2.57
CA GLY A 54 3.44 -10.25 -1.61
C GLY A 54 2.84 -11.49 -2.26
N GLY A 55 2.32 -11.37 -3.49
CA GLY A 55 1.86 -12.51 -4.28
C GLY A 55 3.02 -13.42 -4.71
N GLN A 56 4.16 -12.84 -5.08
CA GLN A 56 5.37 -13.60 -5.41
C GLN A 56 5.93 -14.32 -4.17
N ILE A 57 5.96 -13.64 -3.01
CA ILE A 57 6.33 -14.26 -1.73
C ILE A 57 5.38 -15.41 -1.41
N THR A 58 4.07 -15.24 -1.61
CA THR A 58 3.08 -16.30 -1.34
C THR A 58 3.33 -17.55 -2.18
N GLN A 59 3.80 -17.41 -3.43
CA GLN A 59 4.13 -18.55 -4.30
C GLN A 59 5.27 -19.42 -3.75
N LEU A 60 6.18 -18.84 -2.96
CA LEU A 60 7.29 -19.58 -2.37
C LEU A 60 6.83 -20.51 -1.23
N PHE A 61 5.73 -20.17 -0.56
CA PHE A 61 5.26 -20.89 0.63
C PHE A 61 3.97 -21.69 0.42
N VAL A 62 3.21 -21.41 -0.64
CA VAL A 62 1.89 -22.01 -0.86
C VAL A 62 1.87 -22.88 -2.12
N THR A 63 1.68 -24.18 -1.90
CA THR A 63 1.49 -25.20 -2.95
C THR A 63 0.16 -25.93 -2.71
N PRO A 64 -0.64 -26.26 -3.75
CA PRO A 64 -0.43 -25.99 -5.18
C PRO A 64 -0.70 -24.53 -5.57
N GLN A 65 -0.19 -24.11 -6.73
CA GLN A 65 -0.30 -22.74 -7.24
C GLN A 65 -1.74 -22.23 -7.38
N LYS A 66 -2.70 -23.13 -7.56
CA LYS A 66 -4.14 -22.83 -7.48
C LYS A 66 -4.52 -22.09 -6.18
N ARG A 67 -3.96 -22.50 -5.03
CA ARG A 67 -4.23 -21.87 -3.73
C ARG A 67 -3.67 -20.46 -3.64
N VAL A 68 -2.51 -20.19 -4.27
CA VAL A 68 -1.96 -18.83 -4.38
C VAL A 68 -2.97 -17.90 -5.06
N HIS A 69 -3.50 -18.32 -6.21
CA HIS A 69 -4.49 -17.53 -6.94
C HIS A 69 -5.79 -17.36 -6.15
N GLN A 70 -6.23 -18.37 -5.38
CA GLN A 70 -7.38 -18.23 -4.48
C GLN A 70 -7.15 -17.17 -3.40
N ILE A 71 -6.00 -17.21 -2.73
CA ILE A 71 -5.62 -16.20 -1.72
C ILE A 71 -5.60 -14.81 -2.36
N ALA A 72 -5.03 -14.69 -3.56
CA ALA A 72 -4.98 -13.44 -4.30
C ALA A 72 -6.37 -12.90 -4.65
N VAL A 73 -7.29 -13.75 -5.11
CA VAL A 73 -8.67 -13.36 -5.42
C VAL A 73 -9.38 -12.86 -4.17
N VAL A 74 -9.31 -13.59 -3.06
CA VAL A 74 -9.97 -13.22 -1.80
C VAL A 74 -9.42 -11.89 -1.27
N THR A 75 -8.09 -11.76 -1.26
CA THR A 75 -7.42 -10.54 -0.78
C THR A 75 -7.75 -9.34 -1.67
N ALA A 76 -7.72 -9.51 -2.99
CA ALA A 76 -8.07 -8.44 -3.92
C ALA A 76 -9.56 -8.05 -3.81
N ALA A 77 -10.48 -9.01 -3.66
CA ALA A 77 -11.89 -8.73 -3.44
C ALA A 77 -12.14 -7.96 -2.13
N ALA A 78 -11.41 -8.28 -1.05
CA ALA A 78 -11.46 -7.50 0.19
C ALA A 78 -11.00 -6.04 -0.05
N MET A 79 -9.92 -5.85 -0.83
CA MET A 79 -9.45 -4.51 -1.20
C MET A 79 -10.43 -3.74 -2.09
N VAL A 80 -11.24 -4.41 -2.92
CA VAL A 80 -12.36 -3.77 -3.61
C VAL A 80 -13.35 -3.21 -2.60
N GLY A 81 -13.73 -4.00 -1.59
CA GLY A 81 -14.63 -3.55 -0.52
C GLY A 81 -14.08 -2.33 0.23
N VAL A 82 -12.79 -2.32 0.54
CA VAL A 82 -12.10 -1.16 1.14
C VAL A 82 -12.15 0.05 0.21
N GLY A 83 -11.87 -0.12 -1.09
CA GLY A 83 -11.93 0.95 -2.08
C GLY A 83 -13.33 1.57 -2.19
N LEU A 84 -14.37 0.74 -2.21
CA LEU A 84 -15.76 1.19 -2.24
C LEU A 84 -16.16 1.93 -0.95
N TRP A 85 -15.77 1.42 0.21
CA TRP A 85 -16.03 2.05 1.50
C TRP A 85 -15.38 3.44 1.62
N GLN A 86 -14.18 3.61 1.06
CA GLN A 86 -13.49 4.90 1.02
C GLN A 86 -13.97 5.82 -0.13
N GLY A 87 -14.91 5.37 -0.97
CA GLY A 87 -15.36 6.11 -2.14
C GLY A 87 -14.31 6.22 -3.26
N SER A 88 -13.24 5.41 -3.21
CA SER A 88 -12.16 5.40 -4.19
C SER A 88 -12.45 4.40 -5.31
N LEU A 89 -13.08 4.89 -6.38
CA LEU A 89 -13.34 4.11 -7.59
C LEU A 89 -12.06 3.54 -8.20
N TYR A 90 -10.95 4.29 -8.15
CA TYR A 90 -9.65 3.81 -8.63
C TYR A 90 -9.20 2.53 -7.93
N MET A 91 -9.20 2.50 -6.59
CA MET A 91 -8.86 1.30 -5.82
C MET A 91 -9.81 0.14 -6.14
N ALA A 92 -11.12 0.41 -6.17
CA ALA A 92 -12.11 -0.63 -6.47
C ALA A 92 -11.89 -1.27 -7.84
N LEU A 93 -11.61 -0.47 -8.86
CA LEU A 93 -11.34 -0.97 -10.22
C LEU A 93 -9.98 -1.67 -10.31
N LEU A 94 -8.93 -1.10 -9.72
CA LEU A 94 -7.59 -1.68 -9.73
C LEU A 94 -7.58 -3.07 -9.10
N PHE A 95 -8.10 -3.20 -7.88
CA PHE A 95 -8.16 -4.48 -7.19
C PHE A 95 -9.20 -5.42 -7.79
N GLY A 96 -10.28 -4.89 -8.38
CA GLY A 96 -11.24 -5.68 -9.15
C GLY A 96 -10.58 -6.35 -10.36
N TYR A 97 -9.75 -5.60 -11.10
CA TYR A 97 -8.96 -6.13 -12.19
C TYR A 97 -7.95 -7.18 -11.72
N LEU A 98 -7.25 -6.95 -10.60
CA LEU A 98 -6.31 -7.92 -10.03
C LEU A 98 -7.01 -9.21 -9.55
N ALA A 99 -8.19 -9.09 -8.95
CA ALA A 99 -9.02 -10.23 -8.56
C ALA A 99 -9.42 -11.04 -9.80
N TRP A 100 -9.91 -10.37 -10.84
CA TRP A 100 -10.28 -11.03 -12.09
C TRP A 100 -9.09 -11.74 -12.75
N LYS A 101 -7.92 -11.10 -12.82
CA LYS A 101 -6.70 -11.69 -13.38
C LYS A 101 -6.30 -12.99 -12.65
N ASN A 102 -6.31 -12.98 -11.32
CA ASN A 102 -5.98 -14.17 -10.53
C ASN A 102 -7.05 -15.26 -10.65
N TYR A 103 -8.32 -14.88 -10.76
CA TYR A 103 -9.40 -15.83 -10.99
C TYR A 103 -9.24 -16.57 -12.34
N GLN A 104 -8.82 -15.86 -13.38
CA GLN A 104 -8.52 -16.50 -14.67
C GLN A 104 -7.30 -17.42 -14.59
N GLY A 105 -6.22 -17.00 -13.91
CA GLY A 105 -5.05 -17.87 -13.69
C GLY A 105 -5.42 -19.17 -12.96
N MET A 106 -6.34 -19.10 -11.98
CA MET A 106 -6.85 -20.29 -11.30
C MET A 106 -7.59 -21.26 -12.24
N LYS A 107 -8.33 -20.75 -13.23
CA LYS A 107 -9.03 -21.58 -14.22
C LYS A 107 -8.08 -22.26 -15.18
N GLU A 108 -6.99 -21.61 -15.56
CA GLU A 108 -5.99 -22.16 -16.46
C GLU A 108 -5.35 -23.43 -15.88
N TYR A 109 -5.08 -23.46 -14.56
CA TYR A 109 -4.66 -24.68 -13.85
C TYR A 109 -5.71 -25.79 -13.78
N HIS A 110 -6.97 -25.52 -14.09
CA HIS A 110 -7.99 -26.57 -14.12
C HIS A 110 -8.00 -27.34 -15.44
N TRP A 111 -7.33 -26.82 -16.48
CA TRP A 111 -7.26 -27.41 -17.82
C TRP A 111 -5.91 -28.10 -18.11
N GLN A 112 -5.02 -28.19 -17.12
CA GLN A 112 -3.75 -28.94 -17.15
C GLN A 112 -3.78 -30.06 -16.11
#